data_AF-A0A3C1L7K7-F1
#
_entry.id   AF-A0A3C1L7K7-F1
#
_cell.length_a   1.000
_cell.length_b   1.000
_cell.length_c   1.000
_cell.angle_alpha   90.00
_cell.angle_beta   90.00
_cell.angle_gamma   90.00
#
_symmetry.space_group_name_H-M   'P 1'
#
loop_
_entity.id
_entity.type
_entity.pdbx_description
1 polymer ?
#
loop_
_entity_poly.entity_id
_entity_poly.type
_entity_poly.pdbx_seq_one_letter_code
_entity_poly.pdbx_strand_id
1 'polypeptide(L)'
;TVRTNAFRPGPNAGYRDVIAFKFDTSKVPDLPLPRPLYEIWVCSPRVEGVHLRNGRIARGGIRWSDRREDFRTEVLGLVKAQIVKNAVIVPTGAKGGFVLKRPPAGADEFRAEGVACYRQFIAGLLDLTDNIIGDAIVPPPATVRLDGDDPYLVVAADKGTATFSDIANGIAAEYGFWLGDAFASGGSVGYDHKVMGITARGAWESVRRHVAAIGKDVEKDELTIVGIGDMSGDVFGNGLLRSPHAKLVAAFDHRHIFIDPDPDPVASFA
;
A
#
# COMPACT_ATOMS: atom_id res chain seq x y z
N THR A 1 12.15 10.51 -19.59
CA THR A 1 11.06 9.51 -19.55
C THR A 1 11.52 8.24 -20.24
N VAL A 2 11.14 7.07 -19.73
CA VAL A 2 11.39 5.76 -20.37
C VAL A 2 10.12 5.09 -20.91
N ARG A 3 8.93 5.41 -20.38
CA ARG A 3 7.64 4.99 -20.97
C ARG A 3 6.58 6.07 -20.91
N THR A 4 5.66 6.11 -21.87
CA THR A 4 4.45 6.94 -21.80
C THR A 4 3.29 6.40 -22.62
N ASN A 5 2.08 6.61 -22.13
CA ASN A 5 0.81 6.28 -22.78
C ASN A 5 0.18 7.50 -23.49
N ALA A 6 0.88 8.64 -23.58
CA ALA A 6 0.32 9.89 -24.11
C ALA A 6 -0.20 9.78 -25.57
N PHE A 7 0.29 8.78 -26.31
CA PHE A 7 -0.11 8.50 -27.69
C PHE A 7 -1.12 7.35 -27.79
N ARG A 8 -1.52 6.76 -26.66
CA ARG A 8 -2.52 5.70 -26.62
C ARG A 8 -3.90 6.32 -26.83
N PRO A 9 -4.67 5.87 -27.83
CA PRO A 9 -6.02 6.38 -28.03
C PRO A 9 -6.90 6.00 -26.83
N GLY A 10 -7.76 6.92 -26.44
CA GLY A 10 -8.84 6.68 -25.51
C GLY A 10 -10.01 5.94 -26.16
N PRO A 11 -11.06 5.64 -25.38
CA PRO A 11 -12.31 5.11 -25.90
C PRO A 11 -12.83 6.03 -27.02
N ASN A 12 -13.36 5.45 -28.11
CA ASN A 12 -13.90 6.16 -29.28
C ASN A 12 -12.88 7.02 -30.07
N ALA A 13 -11.61 6.61 -30.11
CA ALA A 13 -10.53 7.30 -30.85
C ALA A 13 -10.25 8.75 -30.37
N GLY A 14 -10.73 9.12 -29.19
CA GLY A 14 -10.37 10.37 -28.51
C GLY A 14 -9.05 10.28 -27.74
N TYR A 15 -8.70 11.33 -27.00
CA TYR A 15 -7.61 11.28 -26.04
C TYR A 15 -8.00 10.42 -24.83
N ARG A 16 -7.03 9.75 -24.20
CA ARG A 16 -7.26 9.19 -22.87
C ARG A 16 -7.42 10.30 -21.85
N ASP A 17 -8.31 10.07 -20.88
CA ASP A 17 -8.48 10.97 -19.73
C ASP A 17 -7.25 11.02 -18.82
N VAL A 18 -6.40 9.98 -18.87
CA VAL A 18 -5.24 9.83 -17.99
C VAL A 18 -3.95 9.68 -18.80
N ILE A 19 -2.96 10.50 -18.45
CA ILE A 19 -1.60 10.41 -18.96
C ILE A 19 -0.68 9.84 -17.88
N ALA A 20 0.26 9.01 -18.30
CA ALA A 20 1.22 8.38 -17.43
C ALA A 20 2.62 8.48 -18.05
N PHE A 21 3.61 8.72 -17.19
CA PHE A 21 5.02 8.79 -17.54
C PHE A 21 5.83 7.97 -16.55
N LYS A 22 6.68 7.08 -17.07
CA LYS A 22 7.67 6.35 -16.30
C LYS A 22 9.02 7.04 -16.42
N PHE A 23 9.67 7.28 -15.30
CA PHE A 23 10.98 7.90 -15.20
C PHE A 23 11.98 6.92 -14.59
N ASP A 24 13.13 6.79 -15.24
CA ASP A 24 14.35 6.30 -14.63
C ASP A 24 14.89 7.41 -13.71
N THR A 25 14.72 7.24 -12.40
CA THR A 25 15.00 8.34 -11.45
C THR A 25 16.48 8.64 -11.34
N SER A 26 17.36 7.72 -11.74
CA SER A 26 18.82 7.96 -11.77
C SER A 26 19.20 9.08 -12.76
N LYS A 27 18.32 9.34 -13.73
CA LYS A 27 18.48 10.38 -14.77
C LYS A 27 17.69 11.65 -14.47
N VAL A 28 16.99 11.72 -13.34
CA VAL A 28 16.22 12.92 -12.94
C VAL A 28 17.14 13.80 -12.07
N PRO A 29 17.44 15.04 -12.49
CA PRO A 29 18.26 15.96 -11.70
C PRO A 29 17.64 16.26 -10.34
N ASP A 30 18.49 16.46 -9.33
CA ASP A 30 18.11 16.97 -8.00
C ASP A 30 17.05 16.18 -7.23
N LEU A 31 16.83 14.90 -7.58
CA LEU A 31 15.87 14.05 -6.90
C LEU A 31 16.38 13.67 -5.48
N PRO A 32 15.59 13.92 -4.41
CA PRO A 32 15.99 13.61 -3.04
C PRO A 32 16.19 12.11 -2.81
N LEU A 33 16.96 11.77 -1.77
CA LEU A 33 17.12 10.38 -1.33
C LEU A 33 15.91 9.90 -0.51
N PRO A 34 15.55 8.60 -0.57
CA PRO A 34 16.13 7.56 -1.45
C PRO A 34 15.71 7.76 -2.91
N ARG A 35 16.51 7.27 -3.87
CA ARG A 35 16.18 7.32 -5.31
C ARG A 35 15.64 5.96 -5.78
N PRO A 36 14.31 5.79 -5.92
CA PRO A 36 13.72 4.51 -6.33
C PRO A 36 14.07 4.22 -7.79
N LEU A 37 14.36 2.98 -8.17
CA LEU A 37 14.69 2.62 -9.56
C LEU A 37 13.77 3.29 -10.61
N TYR A 38 12.45 3.27 -10.37
CA TYR A 38 11.49 3.95 -11.23
C TYR A 38 10.46 4.74 -10.44
N GLU A 39 10.05 5.86 -11.01
CA GLU A 39 8.82 6.57 -10.69
C GLU A 39 7.85 6.46 -11.86
N ILE A 40 6.60 6.09 -11.61
CA ILE A 40 5.50 6.26 -12.55
C ILE A 40 4.62 7.39 -12.03
N TRP A 41 4.56 8.50 -12.74
CA TRP A 41 3.63 9.59 -12.46
C TRP A 41 2.41 9.45 -13.37
N VAL A 42 1.23 9.62 -12.78
CA VAL A 42 -0.07 9.47 -13.44
C VAL A 42 -0.90 10.72 -13.15
N CYS A 43 -1.53 11.27 -14.18
CA CYS A 43 -2.19 12.56 -14.11
C CYS A 43 -3.43 12.61 -14.99
N SER A 44 -4.49 13.20 -14.45
CA SER A 44 -5.67 13.65 -15.18
C SER A 44 -6.14 15.00 -14.62
N PRO A 45 -7.21 15.61 -15.16
CA PRO A 45 -7.85 16.76 -14.52
C PRO A 45 -8.43 16.45 -13.12
N ARG A 46 -8.64 15.17 -12.78
CA ARG A 46 -9.26 14.70 -11.53
C ARG A 46 -8.26 14.12 -10.54
N VAL A 47 -7.23 13.40 -11.01
CA VAL A 47 -6.26 12.70 -10.15
C VAL A 47 -4.82 13.13 -10.44
N GLU A 48 -4.00 13.15 -9.40
CA GLU A 48 -2.55 13.03 -9.53
C GLU A 48 -2.05 11.88 -8.67
N GLY A 49 -1.09 11.11 -9.16
CA GLY A 49 -0.51 10.05 -8.37
C GLY A 49 0.90 9.69 -8.81
N VAL A 50 1.63 9.06 -7.90
CA VAL A 50 2.95 8.49 -8.14
C VAL A 50 3.01 7.05 -7.66
N HIS A 51 3.76 6.22 -8.37
CA HIS A 51 4.16 4.89 -7.92
C HIS A 51 5.69 4.79 -7.99
N LEU A 52 6.32 4.61 -6.84
CA LEU A 52 7.75 4.54 -6.65
C LEU A 52 8.15 3.09 -6.38
N ARG A 53 9.15 2.57 -7.11
CA ARG A 53 9.65 1.20 -6.89
C ARG A 53 11.16 1.14 -6.92
N ASN A 54 11.74 0.33 -6.03
CA ASN A 54 13.19 0.18 -5.89
C ASN A 54 13.77 -0.98 -6.72
N GLY A 55 12.95 -1.71 -7.47
CA GLY A 55 13.39 -2.85 -8.26
C GLY A 55 12.39 -3.22 -9.35
N ARG A 56 12.78 -4.18 -10.20
CA ARG A 56 11.92 -4.72 -11.27
C ARG A 56 10.79 -5.57 -10.71
N ILE A 57 11.05 -6.28 -9.61
CA ILE A 57 10.05 -7.02 -8.83
C ILE A 57 9.89 -6.26 -7.52
N ALA A 58 8.75 -5.61 -7.31
CA ALA A 58 8.51 -4.82 -6.11
C ALA A 58 7.02 -4.81 -5.77
N ARG A 59 6.71 -4.73 -4.48
CA ARG A 59 5.34 -4.68 -3.95
C ARG A 59 5.17 -3.51 -3.00
N GLY A 60 4.02 -2.85 -3.08
CA GLY A 60 3.74 -1.64 -2.31
C GLY A 60 2.27 -1.32 -2.16
N GLY A 61 1.93 -0.73 -1.01
CA GLY A 61 0.60 -0.17 -0.78
C GLY A 61 0.37 1.12 -1.58
N ILE A 62 -0.88 1.35 -2.01
CA ILE A 62 -1.31 2.59 -2.67
C ILE A 62 -2.11 3.44 -1.67
N ARG A 63 -1.60 4.61 -1.31
CA ARG A 63 -2.27 5.53 -0.39
C ARG A 63 -3.18 6.51 -1.12
N TRP A 64 -4.39 6.70 -0.61
CA TRP A 64 -5.15 7.89 -0.93
C TRP A 64 -4.76 8.97 0.08
N SER A 65 -4.04 9.99 -0.39
CA SER A 65 -3.54 11.09 0.43
C SER A 65 -4.50 12.28 0.39
N ASP A 66 -4.62 12.96 1.54
CA ASP A 66 -5.24 14.26 1.73
C ASP A 66 -4.25 15.41 1.53
N ARG A 67 -2.95 15.11 1.37
CA ARG A 67 -1.86 16.09 1.30
C ARG A 67 -1.54 16.52 -0.14
N ARG A 68 -2.48 17.19 -0.81
CA ARG A 68 -2.34 17.55 -2.23
C ARG A 68 -1.01 18.23 -2.59
N GLU A 69 -0.49 19.10 -1.72
CA GLU A 69 0.70 19.92 -2.01
C GLU A 69 2.01 19.13 -1.91
N ASP A 70 2.08 18.09 -1.08
CA ASP A 70 3.33 17.37 -0.81
C ASP A 70 3.20 15.84 -0.74
N PHE A 71 2.12 15.26 -1.28
CA PHE A 71 1.90 13.81 -1.30
C PHE A 71 3.08 13.03 -1.90
N ARG A 72 3.83 13.62 -2.85
CA ARG A 72 5.04 12.99 -3.42
C ARG A 72 6.12 12.78 -2.36
N THR A 73 6.32 13.76 -1.48
CA THR A 73 7.23 13.68 -0.33
C THR A 73 6.72 12.68 0.70
N GLU A 74 5.41 12.65 0.96
CA GLU A 74 4.78 11.65 1.82
C GLU A 74 5.04 10.22 1.30
N VAL A 75 4.74 9.96 0.02
CA VAL A 75 4.93 8.65 -0.61
C VAL A 75 6.41 8.25 -0.59
N LEU A 76 7.33 9.19 -0.86
CA LEU A 76 8.76 8.93 -0.79
C LEU A 76 9.21 8.55 0.63
N GLY A 77 8.71 9.23 1.66
CA GLY A 77 8.95 8.89 3.07
C GLY A 77 8.46 7.48 3.41
N LEU A 78 7.32 7.07 2.87
CA LEU A 78 6.78 5.72 3.05
C LEU A 78 7.60 4.64 2.32
N VAL A 79 8.17 4.94 1.15
CA VAL A 79 9.10 4.02 0.46
C VAL A 79 10.30 3.71 1.36
N LYS A 80 10.86 4.73 2.03
CA LYS A 80 12.01 4.55 2.94
C LYS A 80 11.67 3.56 4.08
N ALA A 81 10.50 3.68 4.67
CA ALA A 81 10.02 2.74 5.69
C ALA A 81 9.79 1.33 5.12
N GLN A 82 9.28 1.23 3.88
CA GLN A 82 8.97 -0.04 3.24
C GLN A 82 10.23 -0.86 2.91
N ILE A 83 11.35 -0.20 2.57
CA ILE A 83 12.63 -0.88 2.31
C ILE A 83 13.10 -1.64 3.57
N VAL A 84 13.03 -0.99 4.73
CA VAL A 84 13.39 -1.63 6.01
C VAL A 84 12.41 -2.76 6.34
N LYS A 85 11.10 -2.55 6.09
CA LYS A 85 10.06 -3.55 6.37
C LYS A 85 10.19 -4.80 5.51
N ASN A 86 10.49 -4.66 4.22
CA ASN A 86 10.47 -5.78 3.28
C ASN A 86 11.83 -6.49 3.13
N ALA A 87 12.88 -6.05 3.84
CA ALA A 87 14.27 -6.53 3.68
C ALA A 87 14.42 -8.06 3.75
N VAL A 88 13.51 -8.77 4.44
CA VAL A 88 13.55 -10.22 4.63
C VAL A 88 12.75 -11.01 3.57
N ILE A 89 11.82 -10.38 2.83
CA ILE A 89 10.87 -11.10 1.94
C ILE A 89 11.10 -10.75 0.47
N VAL A 90 10.88 -9.48 0.10
CA VAL A 90 11.19 -8.96 -1.24
C VAL A 90 11.98 -7.68 -1.00
N PRO A 91 13.32 -7.71 -1.10
CA PRO A 91 14.17 -6.62 -0.62
C PRO A 91 13.90 -5.30 -1.36
N THR A 92 13.32 -5.37 -2.55
CA THR A 92 12.89 -4.24 -3.36
C THR A 92 11.44 -3.87 -3.05
N GLY A 93 11.23 -2.88 -2.17
CA GLY A 93 9.91 -2.32 -1.87
C GLY A 93 9.39 -1.35 -2.94
N ALA A 94 8.07 -1.21 -3.00
CA ALA A 94 7.38 -0.14 -3.72
C ALA A 94 6.40 0.60 -2.81
N LYS A 95 5.96 1.78 -3.26
CA LYS A 95 4.85 2.52 -2.67
C LYS A 95 4.22 3.41 -3.72
N GLY A 96 2.90 3.48 -3.72
CA GLY A 96 2.19 4.49 -4.50
C GLY A 96 1.33 5.37 -3.63
N GLY A 97 0.90 6.49 -4.20
CA GLY A 97 -0.15 7.29 -3.63
C GLY A 97 -0.72 8.27 -4.64
N PHE A 98 -1.97 8.65 -4.41
CA PHE A 98 -2.71 9.57 -5.26
C PHE A 98 -3.53 10.56 -4.43
N VAL A 99 -3.87 11.68 -5.06
CA VAL A 99 -4.67 12.77 -4.50
C VAL A 99 -5.79 13.13 -5.46
N LEU A 100 -6.91 13.62 -4.90
CA LEU A 100 -7.99 14.21 -5.68
C LEU A 100 -7.67 15.67 -5.96
N LYS A 101 -7.72 16.09 -7.22
CA LYS A 101 -7.51 17.50 -7.61
C LYS A 101 -8.76 18.35 -7.42
N ARG A 102 -9.94 17.72 -7.44
CA ARG A 102 -11.25 18.35 -7.33
C ARG A 102 -12.14 17.55 -6.37
N PRO A 103 -11.79 17.47 -5.07
CA PRO A 103 -12.59 16.73 -4.11
C PRO A 103 -13.98 17.40 -3.95
N PRO A 104 -15.09 16.64 -4.07
CA PRO A 104 -16.42 17.16 -3.78
C PRO A 104 -16.61 17.34 -2.25
N ALA A 105 -17.59 18.16 -1.88
CA ALA A 105 -17.87 18.47 -0.47
C ALA A 105 -18.69 17.40 0.26
N GLY A 106 -19.57 16.68 -0.45
CA GLY A 106 -20.41 15.63 0.12
C GLY A 106 -19.63 14.33 0.35
N ALA A 107 -19.92 13.62 1.44
CA ALA A 107 -19.16 12.45 1.86
C ALA A 107 -19.28 11.28 0.88
N ASP A 108 -20.49 11.03 0.36
CA ASP A 108 -20.75 9.95 -0.59
C ASP A 108 -20.11 10.26 -1.95
N GLU A 109 -20.24 11.50 -2.42
CA GLU A 109 -19.57 11.96 -3.64
C GLU A 109 -18.06 11.90 -3.49
N PHE A 110 -17.52 12.23 -2.30
CA PHE A 110 -16.09 12.18 -2.02
C PHE A 110 -15.57 10.75 -2.12
N ARG A 111 -16.30 9.80 -1.53
CA ARG A 111 -15.99 8.36 -1.62
C ARG A 111 -16.02 7.88 -3.07
N ALA A 112 -17.05 8.26 -3.83
CA ALA A 112 -17.21 7.88 -5.23
C ALA A 112 -16.12 8.48 -6.12
N GLU A 113 -15.75 9.75 -5.90
CA GLU A 113 -14.63 10.41 -6.59
C GLU A 113 -13.31 9.71 -6.30
N GLY A 114 -13.10 9.30 -5.04
CA GLY A 114 -11.96 8.50 -4.62
C GLY A 114 -11.83 7.19 -5.40
N VAL A 115 -12.93 6.46 -5.56
CA VAL A 115 -12.98 5.23 -6.36
C VAL A 115 -12.66 5.53 -7.82
N ALA A 116 -13.31 6.55 -8.41
CA ALA A 116 -13.10 6.90 -9.81
C ALA A 116 -11.65 7.31 -10.12
N CYS A 117 -11.04 8.13 -9.25
CA CYS A 117 -9.65 8.54 -9.36
C CYS A 117 -8.68 7.37 -9.14
N TYR A 118 -8.97 6.47 -8.20
CA TYR A 118 -8.19 5.24 -8.03
C TYR A 118 -8.22 4.37 -9.28
N ARG A 119 -9.38 4.21 -9.92
CA ARG A 119 -9.50 3.48 -11.19
C ARG A 119 -8.65 4.10 -12.28
N GLN A 120 -8.68 5.44 -12.43
CA GLN A 120 -7.82 6.16 -13.38
C GLN A 120 -6.33 5.96 -13.07
N PHE A 121 -5.96 6.01 -11.78
CA PHE A 121 -4.59 5.83 -11.35
C PHE A 121 -4.06 4.42 -11.70
N ILE A 122 -4.79 3.36 -11.32
CA ILE A 122 -4.42 1.97 -11.62
C ILE A 122 -4.39 1.73 -13.15
N ALA A 123 -5.37 2.24 -13.89
CA ALA A 123 -5.38 2.17 -15.35
C ALA A 123 -4.14 2.83 -15.98
N GLY A 124 -3.70 3.98 -15.47
CA GLY A 124 -2.48 4.64 -15.92
C GLY A 124 -1.20 3.85 -15.62
N LEU A 125 -1.16 3.11 -14.49
CA LEU A 125 -0.04 2.20 -14.19
C LEU A 125 -0.02 1.01 -15.15
N LEU A 126 -1.17 0.37 -15.39
CA LEU A 126 -1.30 -0.77 -16.30
C LEU A 126 -1.06 -0.39 -17.76
N ASP A 127 -1.38 0.84 -18.17
CA ASP A 127 -1.05 1.37 -19.49
C ASP A 127 0.46 1.37 -19.79
N LEU A 128 1.31 1.39 -18.76
CA LEU A 128 2.77 1.39 -18.92
C LEU A 128 3.43 0.05 -18.57
N THR A 129 2.65 -0.95 -18.16
CA THR A 129 3.17 -2.24 -17.66
C THR A 129 3.00 -3.30 -18.72
N ASP A 130 4.07 -4.03 -19.05
CA ASP A 130 3.96 -5.12 -20.02
C ASP A 130 3.11 -6.27 -19.46
N ASN A 131 2.54 -7.10 -20.32
CA ASN A 131 1.78 -8.28 -19.91
C ASN A 131 2.56 -9.56 -20.23
N ILE A 132 2.15 -10.69 -19.64
CA ILE A 132 2.66 -12.02 -19.98
C ILE A 132 1.51 -12.80 -20.62
N ILE A 133 1.69 -13.25 -21.87
CA ILE A 133 0.71 -14.05 -22.60
C ILE A 133 1.41 -15.33 -23.06
N GLY A 134 1.09 -16.45 -22.42
CA GLY A 134 1.87 -17.68 -22.54
C GLY A 134 3.31 -17.45 -22.07
N ASP A 135 4.28 -17.72 -22.93
CA ASP A 135 5.71 -17.53 -22.64
C ASP A 135 6.27 -16.18 -23.14
N ALA A 136 5.42 -15.31 -23.68
CA ALA A 136 5.83 -14.05 -24.28
C ALA A 136 5.48 -12.83 -23.42
N ILE A 137 6.41 -11.87 -23.36
CA ILE A 137 6.15 -10.54 -22.80
C ILE A 137 5.55 -9.66 -23.90
N VAL A 138 4.34 -9.16 -23.66
CA VAL A 138 3.57 -8.37 -24.63
C VAL A 138 3.43 -6.94 -24.11
N PRO A 139 4.02 -5.93 -24.77
CA PRO A 139 3.89 -4.54 -24.34
C PRO A 139 2.46 -3.99 -24.56
N PRO A 140 2.02 -2.98 -23.80
CA PRO A 140 0.74 -2.34 -24.04
C PRO A 140 0.70 -1.66 -25.42
N PRO A 141 -0.45 -1.68 -26.11
CA PRO A 141 -0.57 -1.06 -27.41
C PRO A 141 -0.36 0.46 -27.33
N ALA A 142 0.20 1.03 -28.40
CA ALA A 142 0.40 2.48 -28.55
C ALA A 142 1.13 3.15 -27.36
N THR A 143 2.06 2.42 -26.74
CA THR A 143 2.89 2.90 -25.62
C THR A 143 4.33 3.06 -26.08
N VAL A 144 4.90 4.25 -25.88
CA VAL A 144 6.31 4.49 -26.17
C VAL A 144 7.14 3.83 -25.08
N ARG A 145 8.12 3.00 -25.45
CA ARG A 145 9.02 2.26 -24.54
C ARG A 145 10.47 2.49 -24.97
N LEU A 146 11.30 2.96 -24.04
CA LEU A 146 12.74 3.18 -24.21
C LEU A 146 13.58 2.33 -23.24
N ASP A 147 12.92 1.64 -22.31
CA ASP A 147 13.52 0.64 -21.42
C ASP A 147 13.20 -0.78 -21.89
N GLY A 148 13.79 -1.78 -21.21
CA GLY A 148 13.49 -3.19 -21.46
C GLY A 148 12.16 -3.63 -20.87
N ASP A 149 11.91 -4.94 -20.93
CA ASP A 149 10.66 -5.55 -20.48
C ASP A 149 10.37 -5.33 -18.99
N ASP A 150 9.10 -5.12 -18.68
CA ASP A 150 8.63 -4.73 -17.35
C ASP A 150 7.22 -5.26 -17.08
N PRO A 151 7.06 -6.59 -16.95
CA PRO A 151 5.74 -7.20 -16.81
C PRO A 151 5.20 -7.22 -15.38
N TYR A 152 6.02 -6.84 -14.39
CA TYR A 152 5.70 -7.02 -12.98
C TYR A 152 5.21 -5.72 -12.34
N LEU A 153 3.94 -5.74 -11.94
CA LEU A 153 3.30 -4.70 -11.13
C LEU A 153 2.35 -5.38 -10.14
N VAL A 154 2.57 -5.17 -8.85
CA VAL A 154 1.69 -5.66 -7.78
C VAL A 154 1.40 -4.51 -6.84
N VAL A 155 0.13 -4.33 -6.50
CA VAL A 155 -0.34 -3.29 -5.57
C VAL A 155 -0.90 -3.91 -4.30
N ALA A 156 -1.04 -3.10 -3.26
CA ALA A 156 -1.71 -3.47 -2.03
C ALA A 156 -2.52 -2.27 -1.52
N ALA A 157 -3.46 -2.53 -0.62
CA ALA A 157 -4.14 -1.47 0.11
C ALA A 157 -3.20 -0.72 1.08
N ASP A 158 -3.52 0.54 1.34
CA ASP A 158 -2.93 1.40 2.37
C ASP A 158 -4.02 2.33 2.95
N LYS A 159 -3.64 3.38 3.68
CA LYS A 159 -4.54 4.41 4.20
C LYS A 159 -5.42 4.96 3.06
N GLY A 160 -6.73 4.95 3.31
CA GLY A 160 -7.76 5.45 2.38
C GLY A 160 -8.13 4.47 1.26
N THR A 161 -7.46 3.32 1.13
CA THR A 161 -7.70 2.33 0.06
C THR A 161 -7.94 0.91 0.59
N ALA A 162 -8.23 0.76 1.89
CA ALA A 162 -8.41 -0.53 2.56
C ALA A 162 -9.34 -1.50 1.81
N THR A 163 -10.43 -1.00 1.21
CA THR A 163 -11.42 -1.80 0.49
C THR A 163 -11.25 -1.77 -1.03
N PHE A 164 -10.09 -1.33 -1.54
CA PHE A 164 -9.88 -1.09 -2.98
C PHE A 164 -9.20 -2.24 -3.72
N SER A 165 -8.73 -3.27 -3.02
CA SER A 165 -8.03 -4.40 -3.64
C SER A 165 -8.90 -5.10 -4.70
N ASP A 166 -10.19 -5.32 -4.43
CA ASP A 166 -11.12 -5.91 -5.41
C ASP A 166 -11.33 -5.02 -6.63
N ILE A 167 -11.32 -3.69 -6.43
CA ILE A 167 -11.40 -2.72 -7.52
C ILE A 167 -10.16 -2.84 -8.40
N ALA A 168 -8.97 -2.93 -7.80
CA ALA A 168 -7.72 -3.10 -8.53
C ALA A 168 -7.66 -4.43 -9.30
N ASN A 169 -8.07 -5.53 -8.68
CA ASN A 169 -8.15 -6.85 -9.33
C ASN A 169 -9.17 -6.86 -10.48
N GLY A 170 -10.32 -6.20 -10.31
CA GLY A 170 -11.29 -6.01 -11.40
C GLY A 170 -10.70 -5.27 -12.59
N ILE A 171 -9.94 -4.18 -12.36
CA ILE A 171 -9.26 -3.45 -13.44
C ILE A 171 -8.18 -4.33 -14.08
N ALA A 172 -7.39 -5.07 -13.31
CA ALA A 172 -6.39 -5.98 -13.85
C ALA A 172 -7.03 -7.05 -14.76
N ALA A 173 -8.19 -7.57 -14.37
CA ALA A 173 -8.97 -8.50 -15.18
C ALA A 173 -9.49 -7.84 -16.47
N GLU A 174 -9.99 -6.59 -16.42
CA GLU A 174 -10.38 -5.81 -17.62
C GLU A 174 -9.21 -5.63 -18.61
N TYR A 175 -7.97 -5.55 -18.11
CA TYR A 175 -6.75 -5.46 -18.92
C TYR A 175 -6.22 -6.84 -19.38
N GLY A 176 -6.81 -7.94 -18.92
CA GLY A 176 -6.29 -9.29 -19.14
C GLY A 176 -4.88 -9.47 -18.54
N PHE A 177 -4.57 -8.74 -17.46
CA PHE A 177 -3.23 -8.74 -16.87
C PHE A 177 -2.91 -10.10 -16.21
N TRP A 178 -1.73 -10.65 -16.49
CA TRP A 178 -1.37 -12.04 -16.20
C TRP A 178 -1.42 -12.42 -14.71
N LEU A 179 -1.27 -11.46 -13.80
CA LEU A 179 -1.37 -11.71 -12.37
C LEU A 179 -2.81 -11.94 -11.90
N GLY A 180 -3.83 -11.59 -12.70
CA GLY A 180 -5.23 -11.79 -12.34
C GLY A 180 -5.59 -11.23 -10.97
N ASP A 181 -6.16 -12.08 -10.11
CA ASP A 181 -6.56 -11.75 -8.73
C ASP A 181 -5.36 -11.62 -7.76
N ALA A 182 -4.16 -12.01 -8.17
CA ALA A 182 -2.92 -11.76 -7.43
C ALA A 182 -2.32 -10.37 -7.70
N PHE A 183 -2.93 -9.56 -8.58
CA PHE A 183 -2.47 -8.20 -8.87
C PHE A 183 -2.51 -7.30 -7.62
N ALA A 184 -3.59 -7.36 -6.85
CA ALA A 184 -3.79 -6.62 -5.62
C ALA A 184 -4.02 -7.56 -4.45
N SER A 185 -3.17 -7.48 -3.44
CA SER A 185 -3.32 -8.28 -2.21
C SER A 185 -4.32 -7.67 -1.23
N GLY A 186 -5.07 -8.52 -0.52
CA GLY A 186 -6.01 -8.08 0.52
C GLY A 186 -7.38 -7.70 -0.04
N GLY A 187 -7.84 -8.41 -1.07
CA GLY A 187 -9.22 -8.38 -1.55
C GLY A 187 -10.14 -9.32 -0.77
N SER A 188 -11.39 -9.43 -1.22
CA SER A 188 -12.39 -10.35 -0.67
C SER A 188 -12.03 -11.83 -0.88
N VAL A 189 -11.17 -12.11 -1.86
CA VAL A 189 -10.62 -13.44 -2.11
C VAL A 189 -9.23 -13.53 -1.49
N GLY A 190 -9.02 -14.53 -0.63
CA GLY A 190 -7.76 -14.78 0.07
C GLY A 190 -7.83 -14.56 1.57
N TYR A 191 -6.69 -14.28 2.20
CA TYR A 191 -6.58 -14.13 3.66
C TYR A 191 -6.77 -12.66 4.07
N ASP A 192 -7.80 -12.39 4.86
CA ASP A 192 -7.95 -11.09 5.52
C ASP A 192 -6.92 -10.98 6.66
N HIS A 193 -5.86 -10.22 6.39
CA HIS A 193 -4.75 -10.05 7.33
C HIS A 193 -5.17 -9.42 8.66
N LYS A 194 -6.21 -8.58 8.69
CA LYS A 194 -6.69 -7.93 9.90
C LYS A 194 -7.57 -8.89 10.70
N VAL A 195 -8.51 -9.58 10.06
CA VAL A 195 -9.37 -10.58 10.72
C VAL A 195 -8.54 -11.73 11.27
N MET A 196 -7.51 -12.16 10.53
CA MET A 196 -6.63 -13.24 11.00
C MET A 196 -5.55 -12.77 11.97
N GLY A 197 -5.36 -11.45 12.11
CA GLY A 197 -4.32 -10.85 12.93
C GLY A 197 -2.91 -11.19 12.47
N ILE A 198 -2.65 -11.26 11.16
CA ILE A 198 -1.37 -11.75 10.62
C ILE A 198 -0.21 -10.87 11.09
N THR A 199 -0.37 -9.54 11.04
CA THR A 199 0.69 -8.63 11.50
C THR A 199 0.87 -8.76 13.01
N ALA A 200 -0.22 -8.82 13.77
CA ALA A 200 -0.17 -9.00 15.22
C ALA A 200 0.52 -10.31 15.62
N ARG A 201 0.26 -11.42 14.92
CA ARG A 201 0.95 -12.71 15.14
C ARG A 201 2.46 -12.58 14.93
N GLY A 202 2.87 -11.97 13.82
CA GLY A 202 4.30 -11.76 13.55
C GLY A 202 4.97 -10.84 14.58
N ALA A 203 4.29 -9.76 14.98
CA ALA A 203 4.75 -8.88 16.04
C ALA A 203 4.85 -9.62 17.38
N TRP A 204 3.88 -10.48 17.70
CA TRP A 204 3.86 -11.26 18.93
C TRP A 204 5.00 -12.27 19.01
N GLU A 205 5.42 -12.87 17.89
CA GLU A 205 6.63 -13.71 17.90
C GLU A 205 7.89 -12.90 18.25
N SER A 206 7.93 -11.62 17.88
CA SER A 206 9.01 -10.72 18.31
C SER A 206 8.92 -10.42 19.81
N VAL A 207 7.72 -10.22 20.35
CA VAL A 207 7.48 -10.07 21.80
C VAL A 207 7.93 -11.33 22.53
N ARG A 208 7.50 -12.52 22.08
CA ARG A 208 7.89 -13.83 22.64
C ARG A 208 9.41 -13.95 22.75
N ARG A 209 10.13 -13.64 21.67
CA ARG A 209 11.60 -13.65 21.67
C ARG A 209 12.18 -12.62 22.64
N HIS A 210 11.63 -11.40 22.67
CA HIS A 210 12.16 -10.32 23.50
C HIS A 210 11.98 -10.61 25.00
N VAL A 211 10.80 -11.07 25.42
CA VAL A 211 10.55 -11.36 26.83
C VAL A 211 11.33 -12.58 27.31
N ALA A 212 11.53 -13.58 26.44
CA ALA A 212 12.40 -14.72 26.74
C ALA A 212 13.84 -14.28 27.03
N ALA A 213 14.34 -13.25 26.36
CA ALA A 213 15.68 -12.70 26.61
C ALA A 213 15.82 -12.01 27.99
N ILE A 214 14.71 -11.61 28.61
CA ILE A 214 14.67 -11.06 29.98
C ILE A 214 14.15 -12.09 31.00
N GLY A 215 14.09 -13.37 30.63
CA GLY A 215 13.72 -14.47 31.53
C GLY A 215 12.22 -14.62 31.79
N LYS A 216 11.36 -14.08 30.92
CA LYS A 216 9.90 -14.20 31.00
C LYS A 216 9.33 -15.09 29.88
N ASP A 217 8.17 -15.70 30.14
CA ASP A 217 7.38 -16.53 29.23
C ASP A 217 6.03 -15.85 28.96
N VAL A 218 5.75 -15.52 27.68
CA VAL A 218 4.50 -14.84 27.28
C VAL A 218 3.23 -15.62 27.59
N GLU A 219 3.33 -16.94 27.78
CA GLU A 219 2.19 -17.82 28.05
C GLU A 219 1.94 -18.00 29.56
N LYS A 220 2.79 -17.45 30.44
CA LYS A 220 2.73 -17.71 31.88
C LYS A 220 2.90 -16.47 32.74
N ASP A 221 3.77 -15.56 32.33
CA ASP A 221 4.15 -14.40 33.12
C ASP A 221 3.32 -13.17 32.75
N GLU A 222 3.03 -12.34 33.74
CA GLU A 222 2.39 -11.04 33.49
C GLU A 222 3.31 -10.09 32.71
N LEU A 223 2.74 -9.51 31.66
CA LEU A 223 3.39 -8.56 30.78
C LEU A 223 2.68 -7.21 30.88
N THR A 224 3.35 -6.21 31.45
CA THR A 224 2.87 -4.82 31.45
C THR A 224 3.10 -4.21 30.07
N ILE A 225 2.05 -3.68 29.45
CA ILE A 225 2.04 -3.16 28.09
C ILE A 225 1.47 -1.74 28.06
N VAL A 226 2.08 -0.89 27.23
CA VAL A 226 1.52 0.40 26.84
C VAL A 226 1.19 0.37 25.35
N GLY A 227 -0.07 0.66 25.00
CA GLY A 227 -0.55 0.71 23.63
C GLY A 227 -0.27 2.04 22.95
N ILE A 228 0.21 2.00 21.70
CA ILE A 228 0.38 3.19 20.86
C ILE A 228 -0.43 3.01 19.59
N GLY A 229 -1.36 3.93 19.35
CA GLY A 229 -2.29 3.89 18.23
C GLY A 229 -3.67 3.35 18.62
N ASP A 230 -4.46 3.05 17.60
CA ASP A 230 -5.88 2.69 17.74
C ASP A 230 -6.04 1.18 18.02
N MET A 231 -6.82 0.82 19.04
CA MET A 231 -7.15 -0.58 19.37
C MET A 231 -7.91 -1.29 18.24
N SER A 232 -8.63 -0.54 17.38
CA SER A 232 -9.27 -1.08 16.18
C SER A 232 -8.28 -1.44 15.07
N GLY A 233 -6.99 -1.12 15.23
CA GLY A 233 -5.91 -1.52 14.34
C GLY A 233 -5.53 -3.00 14.52
N ASP A 234 -4.87 -3.57 13.50
CA ASP A 234 -4.44 -4.99 13.52
C ASP A 234 -3.48 -5.27 14.69
N VAL A 235 -2.36 -4.56 14.79
CA VAL A 235 -1.27 -4.92 15.72
C VAL A 235 -1.66 -4.77 17.19
N PHE A 236 -2.29 -3.65 17.56
CA PHE A 236 -2.58 -3.36 18.96
C PHE A 236 -3.69 -4.27 19.50
N GLY A 237 -4.89 -4.20 18.91
CA GLY A 237 -6.04 -5.00 19.37
C GLY A 237 -5.78 -6.50 19.28
N ASN A 238 -5.44 -7.02 18.09
CA ASN A 238 -5.20 -8.46 17.94
C ASN A 238 -3.95 -8.92 18.71
N GLY A 239 -3.01 -8.02 19.00
CA GLY A 239 -1.81 -8.31 19.77
C GLY A 239 -2.11 -8.59 21.25
N LEU A 240 -3.00 -7.81 21.87
CA LEU A 240 -3.41 -8.07 23.25
C LEU A 240 -4.15 -9.41 23.40
N LEU A 241 -4.88 -9.84 22.38
CA LEU A 241 -5.57 -11.13 22.35
C LEU A 241 -4.64 -12.34 22.14
N ARG A 242 -3.32 -12.14 22.18
CA ARG A 242 -2.33 -13.22 22.04
C ARG A 242 -1.89 -13.82 23.37
N SER A 243 -2.18 -13.17 24.50
CA SER A 243 -1.90 -13.72 25.82
C SER A 243 -2.92 -13.22 26.85
N PRO A 244 -3.49 -14.11 27.67
CA PRO A 244 -4.36 -13.73 28.78
C PRO A 244 -3.59 -13.07 29.94
N HIS A 245 -2.26 -12.92 29.82
CA HIS A 245 -1.39 -12.32 30.84
C HIS A 245 -0.95 -10.88 30.51
N ALA A 246 -1.52 -10.28 29.46
CA ALA A 246 -1.22 -8.92 29.04
C ALA A 246 -1.96 -7.87 29.90
N LYS A 247 -1.20 -7.08 30.67
CA LYS A 247 -1.70 -5.94 31.47
C LYS A 247 -1.56 -4.64 30.69
N LEU A 248 -2.63 -4.19 30.03
CA LEU A 248 -2.67 -2.89 29.36
C LEU A 248 -2.85 -1.76 30.38
N VAL A 249 -1.75 -1.14 30.81
CA VAL A 249 -1.81 -0.10 31.85
C VAL A 249 -2.04 1.31 31.29
N ALA A 250 -1.74 1.51 30.01
CA ALA A 250 -2.02 2.74 29.32
C ALA A 250 -2.15 2.51 27.82
N ALA A 251 -2.92 3.36 27.15
CA ALA A 251 -2.96 3.42 25.70
C ALA A 251 -3.21 4.85 25.24
N PHE A 252 -2.66 5.24 24.09
CA PHE A 252 -2.98 6.53 23.51
C PHE A 252 -2.96 6.51 21.98
N ASP A 253 -3.83 7.32 21.39
CA ASP A 253 -3.80 7.69 19.99
C ASP A 253 -3.98 9.21 19.83
N HIS A 254 -4.22 9.66 18.61
CA HIS A 254 -4.43 11.08 18.31
C HIS A 254 -5.74 11.68 18.88
N ARG A 255 -6.61 10.87 19.49
CA ARG A 255 -7.94 11.27 19.99
C ARG A 255 -8.07 11.10 21.49
N HIS A 256 -7.53 10.00 22.03
CA HIS A 256 -7.80 9.58 23.41
C HIS A 256 -6.54 9.09 24.12
N ILE A 257 -6.55 9.24 25.45
CA ILE A 257 -5.59 8.65 26.38
C ILE A 257 -6.40 7.79 27.36
N PHE A 258 -5.97 6.55 27.52
CA PHE A 258 -6.48 5.57 28.48
C PHE A 258 -5.38 5.24 29.49
N ILE A 259 -5.74 5.15 30.77
CA ILE A 259 -4.84 4.76 31.85
C ILE A 259 -5.65 3.88 32.81
N ASP A 260 -5.13 2.68 33.08
CA ASP A 260 -5.60 1.78 34.12
C ASP A 260 -4.38 1.29 34.92
N PRO A 261 -4.19 1.74 36.16
CA PRO A 261 -3.01 1.36 36.95
C PRO A 261 -2.96 -0.13 37.33
N ASP A 262 -4.10 -0.82 37.38
CA ASP A 262 -4.15 -2.22 37.80
C ASP A 262 -5.23 -3.01 37.03
N PRO A 263 -5.02 -3.21 35.71
CA PRO A 263 -5.97 -3.94 34.88
C PRO A 263 -5.96 -5.42 35.25
N ASP A 264 -7.14 -6.02 35.32
CA ASP A 264 -7.29 -7.48 35.40
C ASP A 264 -7.01 -8.09 34.02
N PRO A 265 -5.92 -8.86 33.84
CA PRO A 265 -5.58 -9.46 32.55
C PRO A 265 -6.67 -10.39 31.99
N VAL A 266 -7.34 -11.13 32.87
CA VAL A 266 -8.33 -12.15 32.47
C VAL A 266 -9.61 -11.46 32.03
N ALA A 267 -10.09 -10.48 32.80
CA ALA A 267 -11.25 -9.68 32.42
C ALA A 267 -10.99 -8.86 31.14
N SER A 268 -9.76 -8.38 30.96
CA SER A 268 -9.35 -7.62 29.77
C SER A 268 -9.22 -8.46 28.50
N PHE A 269 -9.03 -9.77 28.64
CA PHE A 269 -8.90 -10.71 27.51
C PHE A 269 -10.25 -11.25 27.00
N ALA A 270 -11.30 -11.15 27.82
CA ALA A 270 -12.62 -11.74 27.58
C ALA A 270 -13.42 -11.12 26.43
#